data_AF-A0A938F0H6-F1
#
_entry.id   AF-A0A938F0H6-F1
#
_cell.length_a   1.000
_cell.length_b   1.000
_cell.length_c   1.000
_cell.angle_alpha   90.00
_cell.angle_beta   90.00
_cell.angle_gamma   90.00
#
_symmetry.space_group_name_H-M   'P 1'
#
loop_
_entity.id
_entity.type
_entity.pdbx_description
1 polymer ?
#
loop_
_entity_poly.entity_id
_entity_poly.type
_entity_poly.pdbx_seq_one_letter_code
_entity_poly.pdbx_strand_id
1 'polypeptide(L)'
;MKINEIINSLNKKLKEIKNIRNLNSREPGFKSWYVSTLSILKNLPGTYFKDVAGFKKISFADTKYHRGKNIYNPADTNRYNMGLSEAENILKRIIMQAQKSLVQKPAEAKNKKADKKSD
;
A
#
# COMPACT_ATOMS: atom_id res chain seq x y z
N MET A 1 14.99 1.62 4.75
CA MET A 1 14.10 2.81 4.62
C MET A 1 13.40 3.02 5.96
N LYS A 2 13.32 4.25 6.47
CA LYS A 2 12.62 4.52 7.74
C LYS A 2 11.10 4.41 7.52
N ILE A 3 10.35 3.98 8.54
CA ILE A 3 8.89 3.81 8.43
C ILE A 3 8.17 5.10 8.00
N ASN A 4 8.61 6.27 8.45
CA ASN A 4 8.07 7.56 8.02
C ASN A 4 8.25 7.81 6.51
N GLU A 5 9.40 7.43 5.95
CA GLU A 5 9.67 7.57 4.52
C GLU A 5 8.80 6.62 3.69
N ILE A 6 8.58 5.40 4.21
CA ILE A 6 7.67 4.42 3.61
C ILE A 6 6.25 4.97 3.61
N ILE A 7 5.75 5.49 4.75
CA ILE A 7 4.41 6.09 4.86
C ILE A 7 4.26 7.26 3.87
N ASN A 8 5.24 8.15 3.79
CA ASN A 8 5.21 9.27 2.85
C ASN A 8 5.16 8.79 1.40
N SER A 9 5.91 7.74 1.07
CA SER A 9 5.91 7.14 -0.26
C SER A 9 4.57 6.48 -0.59
N LEU A 10 3.97 5.75 0.36
CA LEU A 10 2.65 5.14 0.20
C LEU A 10 1.53 6.20 0.06
N ASN A 11 1.60 7.31 0.79
CA ASN A 11 0.68 8.42 0.64
C ASN A 11 0.74 9.06 -0.76
N LYS A 12 1.93 9.16 -1.36
CA LYS A 12 2.08 9.57 -2.76
C LYS A 12 1.41 8.56 -3.70
N LYS A 13 1.65 7.25 -3.49
CA LYS A 13 1.02 6.19 -4.28
C LYS A 13 -0.51 6.17 -4.19
N LEU A 14 -1.08 6.49 -3.02
CA LEU A 14 -2.53 6.66 -2.86
C LEU A 14 -3.08 7.80 -3.73
N LYS A 15 -2.39 8.94 -3.81
CA LYS A 15 -2.83 10.07 -4.65
C LYS A 15 -2.75 9.73 -6.13
N GLU A 16 -1.75 8.95 -6.54
CA GLU A 16 -1.58 8.48 -7.92
C GLU A 16 -2.75 7.59 -8.39
N ILE A 17 -3.45 6.87 -7.49
CA ILE A 17 -4.56 5.96 -7.86
C ILE A 17 -5.64 6.68 -8.69
N LYS A 18 -5.93 7.95 -8.42
CA LYS A 18 -6.91 8.73 -9.20
C LYS A 18 -6.53 8.80 -10.68
N ASN A 19 -5.25 8.97 -10.97
CA ASN A 19 -4.74 8.99 -12.34
C ASN A 19 -4.72 7.59 -12.93
N ILE A 20 -4.37 6.57 -12.13
CA ILE A 20 -4.35 5.17 -12.54
C ILE A 20 -5.74 4.62 -12.88
N ARG A 21 -6.82 5.12 -12.24
CA ARG A 21 -8.20 4.73 -12.56
C ARG A 21 -8.59 5.03 -14.02
N ASN A 22 -7.93 5.98 -14.66
CA ASN A 22 -8.15 6.31 -16.08
C ASN A 22 -7.30 5.47 -17.03
N LEU A 23 -6.39 4.64 -16.51
CA LEU A 23 -5.51 3.75 -17.28
C LEU A 23 -6.04 2.32 -17.25
N ASN A 24 -5.55 1.49 -18.17
CA ASN A 24 -5.77 0.05 -18.18
C ASN A 24 -4.60 -0.69 -17.49
N SER A 25 -4.85 -1.90 -16.96
CA SER A 25 -3.84 -2.78 -16.33
C SER A 25 -2.60 -3.07 -17.19
N ARG A 26 -2.73 -3.01 -18.52
CA ARG A 26 -1.63 -3.25 -19.46
C ARG A 26 -0.77 -2.03 -19.73
N GLU A 27 -1.26 -0.84 -19.39
CA GLU A 27 -0.57 0.40 -19.69
C GLU A 27 0.71 0.55 -18.85
N PRO A 28 1.78 1.13 -19.43
CA PRO A 28 3.03 1.36 -18.72
C PRO A 28 2.85 2.14 -17.41
N GLY A 29 1.93 3.10 -17.37
CA GLY A 29 1.63 3.89 -16.18
C GLY A 29 1.10 3.03 -15.02
N PHE A 30 0.14 2.14 -15.29
CA PHE A 30 -0.34 1.18 -14.28
C PHE A 30 0.77 0.24 -13.82
N LYS A 31 1.52 -0.37 -14.75
CA LYS A 31 2.59 -1.32 -14.42
C LYS A 31 3.68 -0.68 -13.57
N SER A 32 4.09 0.55 -13.93
CA SER A 32 5.05 1.33 -13.18
C SER A 32 4.55 1.64 -11.77
N TRP A 33 3.29 2.07 -11.63
CA TRP A 33 2.65 2.29 -10.34
C TRP A 33 2.62 1.00 -9.51
N TYR A 34 2.20 -0.13 -10.08
CA TYR A 34 2.08 -1.40 -9.36
C TYR A 34 3.42 -1.92 -8.87
N VAL A 35 4.44 -1.94 -9.74
CA VAL A 35 5.79 -2.42 -9.41
C VAL A 35 6.45 -1.51 -8.37
N SER A 36 6.36 -0.18 -8.54
CA SER A 36 6.94 0.76 -7.57
C SER A 36 6.23 0.69 -6.23
N THR A 37 4.90 0.53 -6.21
CA THR A 37 4.13 0.32 -4.97
C THR A 37 4.55 -0.98 -4.29
N LEU A 38 4.67 -2.09 -5.02
CA LEU A 38 5.18 -3.35 -4.47
C LEU A 38 6.60 -3.23 -3.90
N SER A 39 7.47 -2.47 -4.55
CA SER A 39 8.83 -2.23 -4.07
C SER A 39 8.81 -1.51 -2.72
N ILE A 40 7.97 -0.48 -2.56
CA ILE A 40 7.79 0.21 -1.27
C ILE A 40 7.23 -0.76 -0.22
N LEU A 41 6.23 -1.56 -0.57
CA LEU A 41 5.60 -2.52 0.34
C LEU A 41 6.57 -3.61 0.83
N LYS A 42 7.53 -4.04 0.00
CA LYS A 42 8.58 -5.01 0.39
C LYS A 42 9.51 -4.47 1.48
N ASN A 43 9.60 -3.15 1.66
CA ASN A 43 10.42 -2.54 2.70
C ASN A 43 9.70 -2.45 4.06
N LEU A 44 8.43 -2.87 4.16
CA LEU A 44 7.69 -2.87 5.41
C LEU A 44 8.19 -3.99 6.35
N PRO A 45 8.09 -3.78 7.68
CA PRO A 45 8.31 -4.84 8.66
C PRO A 45 7.40 -6.06 8.42
N GLY A 46 7.85 -7.24 8.89
CA GLY A 46 7.11 -8.50 8.72
C GLY A 46 5.70 -8.50 9.31
N THR A 47 5.38 -7.58 10.23
CA THR A 47 4.04 -7.38 10.79
C THR A 47 2.99 -7.08 9.71
N TYR A 48 3.39 -6.48 8.58
CA TYR A 48 2.50 -6.13 7.45
C TYR A 48 2.39 -7.23 6.39
N PHE A 49 2.99 -8.41 6.62
CA PHE A 49 3.06 -9.48 5.62
C PHE A 49 1.70 -9.85 5.03
N LYS A 50 0.64 -9.91 5.85
CA LYS A 50 -0.72 -10.24 5.40
C LYS A 50 -1.26 -9.20 4.41
N ASP A 51 -1.08 -7.91 4.70
CA ASP A 51 -1.52 -6.83 3.82
C ASP A 51 -0.70 -6.78 2.53
N VAL A 52 0.62 -6.99 2.60
CA VAL A 52 1.50 -7.06 1.41
C VAL A 52 1.13 -8.27 0.54
N ALA A 53 0.84 -9.42 1.14
CA ALA A 53 0.36 -10.59 0.43
C ALA A 53 -1.02 -10.35 -0.21
N GLY A 54 -1.92 -9.66 0.50
CA GLY A 54 -3.21 -9.21 -0.04
C GLY A 54 -3.02 -8.36 -1.29
N PHE A 55 -2.16 -7.35 -1.24
CA PHE A 55 -1.88 -6.49 -2.39
C PHE A 55 -1.36 -7.26 -3.60
N LYS A 56 -0.47 -8.24 -3.40
CA LYS A 56 0.06 -9.09 -4.47
C LYS A 56 -1.00 -9.97 -5.13
N LYS A 57 -2.05 -10.34 -4.40
CA LYS A 57 -3.12 -11.23 -4.87
C LYS A 57 -4.22 -10.50 -5.63
N ILE A 58 -4.22 -9.17 -5.63
CA ILE A 58 -5.21 -8.40 -6.38
C ILE A 58 -5.06 -8.71 -7.86
N SER A 59 -6.14 -9.19 -8.46
CA SER A 59 -6.25 -9.41 -9.90
C SER A 59 -6.83 -8.16 -10.56
N PHE A 60 -6.07 -7.58 -11.49
CA PHE A 60 -6.52 -6.44 -12.27
C PHE A 60 -6.96 -6.92 -13.64
N ALA A 61 -8.26 -6.80 -13.92
CA ALA A 61 -8.82 -7.19 -15.21
C ALA A 61 -8.22 -6.34 -16.34
N ASP A 62 -7.99 -6.99 -17.49
CA ASP A 62 -7.57 -6.31 -18.70
C ASP A 62 -8.78 -5.65 -19.37
N THR A 63 -8.87 -4.33 -19.23
CA THR A 63 -10.00 -3.51 -19.67
C THR A 63 -10.02 -3.20 -21.18
N LYS A 64 -8.94 -3.51 -21.90
CA LYS A 64 -8.89 -3.54 -23.37
C LYS A 64 -8.13 -4.80 -23.80
N TYR A 65 -8.63 -5.45 -24.86
CA TYR A 65 -8.06 -6.60 -25.58
C TYR A 65 -8.44 -8.01 -25.09
N HIS A 66 -9.61 -8.49 -25.53
CA HIS A 66 -9.72 -9.87 -25.97
C HIS A 66 -9.07 -9.96 -27.35
N ARG A 67 -7.97 -10.72 -27.49
CA ARG A 67 -7.35 -11.01 -28.79
C ARG A 67 -8.44 -11.50 -29.75
N GLY A 68 -8.78 -10.70 -30.77
CA GLY A 68 -9.70 -11.08 -31.85
C GLY A 68 -11.03 -10.32 -31.94
N LYS A 69 -11.50 -9.60 -30.91
CA LYS A 69 -12.69 -8.73 -31.02
C LYS A 69 -12.56 -7.49 -30.12
N ASN A 70 -12.55 -6.31 -30.74
CA ASN A 70 -12.52 -4.99 -30.10
C ASN A 70 -13.87 -4.65 -29.43
N ILE A 71 -14.31 -5.46 -28.46
CA ILE A 71 -15.55 -5.17 -27.73
C ILE A 71 -15.14 -4.69 -26.33
N TYR A 72 -15.44 -3.43 -26.06
CA TYR A 72 -15.38 -2.88 -24.71
C TYR A 72 -16.32 -3.68 -23.80
N ASN A 73 -15.80 -4.19 -22.69
CA ASN A 73 -16.59 -4.91 -21.70
C ASN A 73 -16.69 -4.09 -20.40
N PRO A 74 -17.85 -3.51 -20.09
CA PRO A 74 -18.07 -2.77 -18.84
C PRO A 74 -17.75 -3.60 -17.58
N ALA A 75 -17.93 -4.93 -17.64
CA ALA A 75 -17.63 -5.80 -16.51
C ALA A 75 -16.13 -5.85 -16.18
N ASP A 76 -15.26 -5.77 -17.18
CA ASP A 76 -13.81 -5.74 -16.98
C ASP A 76 -13.37 -4.40 -16.41
N THR A 77 -13.96 -3.28 -16.87
CA THR A 77 -13.77 -1.96 -16.25
C THR A 77 -14.16 -1.96 -14.78
N ASN A 78 -15.30 -2.57 -14.44
CA ASN A 78 -15.74 -2.69 -13.05
C ASN A 78 -14.78 -3.54 -12.22
N ARG A 79 -14.33 -4.69 -12.75
CA ARG A 79 -13.34 -5.56 -12.07
C ARG A 79 -12.01 -4.85 -11.84
N TYR A 80 -11.53 -4.10 -12.82
CA TYR A 80 -10.33 -3.27 -12.68
C TYR A 80 -10.50 -2.21 -11.58
N ASN A 81 -11.62 -1.49 -11.58
CA ASN A 81 -11.92 -0.48 -10.56
C ASN A 81 -12.08 -1.09 -9.16
N MET A 82 -12.64 -2.30 -9.05
CA MET A 82 -12.70 -3.05 -7.79
C MET A 82 -11.29 -3.40 -7.30
N GLY A 83 -10.42 -3.91 -8.18
CA GLY A 83 -9.01 -4.19 -7.84
C GLY A 83 -8.27 -2.93 -7.36
N LEU A 84 -8.46 -1.78 -8.02
CA LEU A 84 -7.88 -0.52 -7.57
C LEU A 84 -8.42 -0.06 -6.22
N SER A 85 -9.70 -0.27 -5.96
CA SER A 85 -10.33 0.09 -4.68
C SER A 85 -9.86 -0.83 -3.55
N GLU A 86 -9.65 -2.12 -3.83
CA GLU A 86 -9.02 -3.06 -2.90
C GLU A 86 -7.58 -2.64 -2.59
N ALA A 87 -6.79 -2.31 -3.62
CA ALA A 87 -5.43 -1.81 -3.46
C ALA A 87 -5.39 -0.55 -2.58
N GLU A 88 -6.28 0.41 -2.86
CA GLU A 88 -6.44 1.64 -2.08
C GLU A 88 -6.73 1.34 -0.60
N ASN A 89 -7.64 0.40 -0.33
CA ASN A 89 -8.01 0.01 1.02
C ASN A 89 -6.83 -0.63 1.77
N ILE A 90 -6.08 -1.52 1.12
CA ILE A 90 -4.88 -2.14 1.70
C ILE A 90 -3.84 -1.07 2.06
N LEU A 91 -3.55 -0.14 1.14
CA LEU A 91 -2.59 0.93 1.38
C LEU A 91 -3.03 1.82 2.56
N LYS A 92 -4.31 2.18 2.65
CA LYS A 92 -4.86 2.94 3.79
C LYS A 92 -4.69 2.19 5.11
N ARG A 93 -4.99 0.89 5.16
CA ARG A 93 -4.82 0.08 6.38
C ARG A 93 -3.38 0.07 6.85
N ILE A 94 -2.43 -0.16 5.94
CA ILE A 94 -1.00 -0.15 6.26
C ILE A 94 -0.58 1.21 6.84
N ILE A 95 -0.96 2.31 6.18
CA ILE A 95 -0.63 3.67 6.62
C ILE A 95 -1.20 3.94 8.02
N MET A 96 -2.48 3.62 8.24
CA MET A 96 -3.13 3.82 9.54
C MET A 96 -2.47 3.02 10.65
N GLN A 97 -2.16 1.74 10.40
CA GLN A 97 -1.47 0.90 11.38
C GLN A 97 -0.07 1.44 11.69
N ALA A 98 0.70 1.80 10.66
CA ALA A 98 2.05 2.34 10.83
C ALA A 98 2.07 3.68 11.58
N GLN A 99 1.09 4.56 11.32
CA GLN A 99 0.91 5.80 12.08
C GLN A 99 0.57 5.55 13.54
N LYS A 100 -0.30 4.57 13.84
CA LYS A 100 -0.62 4.20 15.23
C LYS A 100 0.61 3.70 15.98
N SER A 101 1.43 2.86 15.36
CA SER A 101 2.67 2.35 15.97
C SER A 101 3.72 3.43 16.22
N LEU A 102 3.70 4.53 15.45
CA LEU A 102 4.56 5.68 15.67
C LEU A 102 4.12 6.54 16.86
N VAL A 103 2.81 6.70 17.04
CA VAL A 103 2.22 7.48 18.15
C VAL A 103 2.26 6.71 19.47
N GLN A 104 2.17 5.38 19.42
CA GLN A 104 2.15 4.53 20.61
C GLN A 104 3.52 4.18 21.20
N LYS A 105 4.64 4.71 20.66
CA LYS A 105 5.94 4.56 21.34
C LYS A 105 5.87 5.36 22.65
N PRO A 106 5.81 4.73 23.84
CA PRO A 106 5.82 5.47 25.08
C PRO A 106 7.19 6.12 25.22
N ALA A 107 7.21 7.35 25.69
CA ALA A 107 8.39 8.02 26.19
C ALA A 107 8.87 7.37 27.51
N GLU A 108 9.16 6.07 27.51
CA GLU A 108 9.73 5.37 28.67
C GLU A 108 11.16 4.92 28.38
N ALA A 109 12.07 5.88 28.47
CA ALA A 109 13.48 5.62 28.74
C ALA A 109 14.09 6.84 29.44
N LYS A 110 13.52 7.24 30.58
CA LYS A 110 14.25 8.06 31.55
C LYS A 110 14.23 7.38 32.92
N ASN A 111 15.33 6.68 33.17
CA ASN A 111 15.97 6.46 34.47
C ASN A 111 15.08 6.00 35.64
N LYS A 112 14.88 4.68 35.75
CA LYS A 112 14.95 4.01 37.06
C LYS A 112 16.39 3.57 37.31
N LYS A 113 17.21 4.51 37.78
CA LYS A 113 18.42 4.23 38.56
C LYS A 113 18.58 5.36 39.58
N ALA A 114 17.87 5.21 40.70
CA ALA A 114 18.29 5.76 41.97
C ALA A 114 18.51 4.56 42.90
N ASP A 115 19.76 4.11 42.88
CA ASP A 115 20.35 3.13 43.79
C ASP A 115 20.64 3.86 45.12
N LYS A 116 20.20 3.25 46.23
CA LYS A 116 20.82 3.25 47.58
C LYS A 116 20.99 4.52 48.44
N LYS A 117 20.63 4.29 49.73
CA LYS A 117 21.16 4.83 51.01
C LYS A 117 20.75 6.28 51.37
N SER A 118 20.41 6.63 52.61
CA SER A 118 20.67 6.08 53.97
C SER A 118 19.43 6.31 54.86
N ASP A 119 19.09 5.46 55.83
CA ASP A 119 19.57 5.47 57.24
C ASP A 119 19.72 6.87 57.84
#